data_AF-A0A1J5WHF5-F1
#
_entry.id   AF-A0A1J5WHF5-F1
#
_cell.length_a   1.000
_cell.length_b   1.000
_cell.length_c   1.000
_cell.angle_alpha   90.00
_cell.angle_beta   90.00
_cell.angle_gamma   90.00
#
_symmetry.space_group_name_H-M   'P 1'
#
loop_
_entity.id
_entity.type
_entity.pdbx_description
1 polymer ?
#
loop_
_entity_poly.entity_id
_entity_poly.type
_entity_poly.pdbx_seq_one_letter_code
_entity_poly.pdbx_strand_id
1 'polypeptide(L)'
;GRVKNLQLRDYAVNLLPKLVENQMQVIHLSAEDSSHVRTILEAEDRSVWVGRVKKMVLREYAVEILLKLRFHEENGIEEISLFACSSGQITGVLEEEDNNILVGRVKNLVLAGYAVEILSKLRFHEEDGVEGLLLLSAYDSDQITGILETEDNSLWVGKVKEVYLYGCAIEILPKLRFYEEIEIEELLLSVDKPGQINKILETEENSLWVGRVKGLYLYGCAIEILPKLRFYEEIEIEELRLSAEKPGQINKILETEDNSLWVGRVKELYLYGCAIEMLPKLRFHEENVIEGLLLSADDSCHVSTILEAEDSSLLMGKVKELYLCDHAVEILPKLRFHEEIEIEELHLRVEKQEDIAGVLRKENQSIWVGRVKKLRLYDHALQILPKLRIHGGDQIETLLKTHSPGRVAEMLGTRRNSEWTKETEKKYIRVYGGTFREVFEFKFSSRVSRKRTAN
;
A
#
# COMPACT_ATOMS: atom_id res chain seq x y z
N GLY A 1 25.75 34.88 -9.52
CA GLY A 1 25.77 33.84 -10.58
C GLY A 1 24.80 32.76 -10.16
N ARG A 2 23.96 32.20 -11.04
CA ARG A 2 22.88 31.28 -10.61
C ARG A 2 23.47 30.02 -9.95
N VAL A 3 23.33 29.90 -8.62
CA VAL A 3 23.69 28.69 -7.87
C VAL A 3 22.52 27.73 -8.00
N LYS A 4 22.71 26.60 -8.70
CA LYS A 4 21.62 25.63 -8.85
C LYS A 4 21.32 24.91 -7.54
N ASN A 5 22.36 24.40 -6.87
CA ASN A 5 22.24 23.61 -5.65
C ASN A 5 23.15 24.21 -4.57
N LEU A 6 22.56 24.60 -3.44
CA LEU A 6 23.28 25.03 -2.26
C LEU A 6 23.17 23.96 -1.18
N GLN A 7 24.31 23.50 -0.69
CA GLN A 7 24.39 22.59 0.46
C GLN A 7 25.33 23.20 1.50
N LEU A 8 24.80 23.46 2.69
CA LEU A 8 25.56 23.97 3.83
C LEU A 8 25.36 23.02 5.01
N ARG A 9 26.42 22.76 5.76
CA ARG A 9 26.39 21.93 6.97
C ARG A 9 27.06 22.67 8.12
N ASP A 10 26.50 22.50 9.30
CA ASP A 10 27.03 23.03 10.55
C ASP A 10 27.25 24.54 10.47
N TYR A 11 28.38 25.04 10.97
CA TYR A 11 28.72 26.45 10.92
C TYR A 11 28.64 27.09 9.52
N ALA A 12 28.75 26.31 8.44
CA ALA A 12 28.61 26.85 7.09
C ALA A 12 27.20 27.37 6.82
N VAL A 13 26.18 26.90 7.56
CA VAL A 13 24.80 27.35 7.44
C VAL A 13 24.70 28.87 7.65
N ASN A 14 25.47 29.44 8.59
CA ASN A 14 25.55 30.89 8.84
C ASN A 14 26.04 31.74 7.64
N LEU A 15 26.49 31.12 6.54
CA LEU A 15 26.80 31.83 5.30
C LEU A 15 25.57 32.15 4.46
N LEU A 16 24.41 31.54 4.73
CA LEU A 16 23.18 31.70 3.94
C LEU A 16 22.79 33.17 3.70
N PRO A 17 22.77 34.08 4.71
CA PRO A 17 22.42 35.48 4.49
C PRO A 17 23.39 36.25 3.58
N LYS A 18 24.61 35.72 3.36
CA LYS A 18 25.60 36.33 2.46
C LYS A 18 25.45 35.85 1.01
N LEU A 19 24.57 34.88 0.76
CA LEU A 19 24.35 34.27 -0.56
C LEU A 19 23.08 34.79 -1.26
N VAL A 20 22.46 35.84 -0.70
CA VAL A 20 21.10 36.38 -0.91
C VAL A 20 20.76 36.83 -2.34
N GLU A 21 21.71 36.91 -3.26
CA GLU A 21 21.44 37.35 -4.65
C GLU A 21 21.30 36.22 -5.69
N ASN A 22 21.32 34.96 -5.26
CA ASN A 22 21.29 33.84 -6.19
C ASN A 22 19.92 33.18 -6.23
N GLN A 23 19.35 33.02 -7.44
CA GLN A 23 18.22 32.12 -7.66
C GLN A 23 18.67 30.67 -7.39
N MET A 24 18.38 30.16 -6.20
CA MET A 24 18.71 28.80 -5.76
C MET A 24 17.58 27.84 -6.12
N GLN A 25 17.86 26.80 -6.89
CA GLN A 25 16.84 25.79 -7.17
C GLN A 25 16.67 24.84 -5.97
N VAL A 26 17.78 24.41 -5.37
CA VAL A 26 17.79 23.48 -4.24
C VAL A 26 18.59 24.05 -3.08
N ILE A 27 18.01 24.03 -1.88
CA ILE A 27 18.66 24.39 -0.62
C ILE A 27 18.66 23.17 0.31
N HIS A 28 19.84 22.78 0.79
CA HIS A 28 19.99 21.72 1.79
C HIS A 28 20.84 22.23 2.96
N LEU A 29 20.22 22.37 4.13
CA LEU A 29 20.87 22.86 5.35
C LEU A 29 20.77 21.78 6.45
N SER A 30 21.86 21.54 7.15
CA SER A 30 21.94 20.63 8.31
C SER A 30 22.75 21.28 9.40
N ALA A 31 22.33 21.18 10.65
CA ALA A 31 23.06 21.74 11.78
C ALA A 31 22.84 20.88 13.03
N GLU A 32 23.87 20.15 13.43
CA GLU A 32 23.77 19.22 14.57
C GLU A 32 23.66 19.93 15.93
N ASP A 33 24.13 21.18 16.02
CA ASP A 33 24.18 22.00 17.24
C ASP A 33 23.55 23.39 17.01
N SER A 34 22.88 23.95 18.01
CA SER A 34 22.21 25.26 17.91
C SER A 34 23.19 26.40 17.63
N SER A 35 24.45 26.29 18.06
CA SER A 35 25.49 27.28 17.78
C SER A 35 25.80 27.41 16.28
N HIS A 36 25.54 26.36 15.49
CA HIS A 36 25.76 26.35 14.04
C HIS A 36 24.80 27.26 13.27
N VAL A 37 23.66 27.61 13.86
CA VAL A 37 22.62 28.46 13.22
C VAL A 37 22.40 29.80 13.94
N ARG A 38 23.08 30.01 15.07
CA ARG A 38 22.91 31.16 15.96
C ARG A 38 22.92 32.51 15.22
N THR A 39 23.88 32.74 14.33
CA THR A 39 23.98 34.02 13.63
C THR A 39 22.77 34.30 12.75
N ILE A 40 22.15 33.26 12.19
CA ILE A 40 20.91 33.41 11.42
C ILE A 40 19.71 33.63 12.35
N LEU A 41 19.65 32.91 13.47
CA LEU A 41 18.56 33.05 14.42
C LEU A 41 18.53 34.44 15.10
N GLU A 42 19.69 35.09 15.22
CA GLU A 42 19.81 36.49 15.68
C GLU A 42 19.30 37.53 14.66
N ALA A 43 19.03 37.13 13.41
CA ALA A 43 18.47 38.01 12.40
C ALA A 43 16.97 38.28 12.63
N GLU A 44 16.47 39.40 12.09
CA GLU A 44 15.04 39.71 12.09
C GLU A 44 14.24 38.62 11.34
N ASP A 45 12.99 38.40 11.75
CA ASP A 45 12.14 37.39 11.10
C ASP A 45 11.91 37.76 9.63
N ARG A 46 11.89 36.74 8.77
CA ARG A 46 11.74 36.92 7.32
C ARG A 46 12.75 37.91 6.70
N SER A 47 13.93 38.07 7.31
CA SER A 47 15.00 38.92 6.78
C SER A 47 15.92 38.19 5.79
N VAL A 48 15.96 36.86 5.82
CA VAL A 48 16.84 36.06 4.96
C VAL A 48 16.12 35.71 3.67
N TRP A 49 16.33 36.51 2.63
CA TRP A 49 15.76 36.27 1.32
C TRP A 49 16.43 35.09 0.60
N VAL A 50 15.64 34.06 0.28
CA VAL A 50 16.10 32.85 -0.45
C VAL A 50 15.63 32.83 -1.91
N GLY A 51 14.83 33.82 -2.33
CA GLY A 51 14.35 33.93 -3.70
C GLY A 51 13.33 32.87 -4.09
N ARG A 52 13.46 32.33 -5.30
CA ARG A 52 12.59 31.28 -5.85
C ARG A 52 13.25 29.92 -5.66
N VAL A 53 12.85 29.21 -4.60
CA VAL A 53 13.37 27.88 -4.23
C VAL A 53 12.42 26.80 -4.72
N LYS A 54 12.93 25.83 -5.48
CA LYS A 54 12.15 24.67 -5.91
C LYS A 54 12.12 23.59 -4.82
N LYS A 55 13.26 23.30 -4.19
CA LYS A 55 13.37 22.26 -3.15
C LYS A 55 14.14 22.76 -1.95
N MET A 56 13.60 22.54 -0.76
CA MET A 56 14.22 22.92 0.51
C MET A 56 14.27 21.72 1.45
N VAL A 57 15.45 21.40 1.96
CA VAL A 57 15.68 20.34 2.94
C VAL A 57 16.37 20.94 4.15
N LEU A 58 15.72 20.93 5.32
CA LEU A 58 16.25 21.41 6.59
C LEU A 58 16.34 20.22 7.57
N ARG A 59 17.50 20.03 8.18
CA ARG A 59 17.75 18.97 9.15
C ARG A 59 18.24 19.54 10.47
N GLU A 60 17.79 18.94 11.57
CA GLU A 60 18.21 19.26 12.94
C GLU A 60 17.95 20.74 13.26
N TYR A 61 18.89 21.46 13.89
CA TYR A 61 18.72 22.87 14.24
C TYR A 61 18.56 23.79 13.01
N ALA A 62 18.87 23.31 11.79
CA ALA A 62 18.60 24.10 10.59
C ALA A 62 17.09 24.25 10.32
N VAL A 63 16.23 23.47 10.98
CA VAL A 63 14.77 23.63 10.90
C VAL A 63 14.33 24.97 11.48
N GLU A 64 14.95 25.46 12.55
CA GLU A 64 14.60 26.76 13.17
C GLU A 64 14.83 27.96 12.24
N ILE A 65 15.72 27.82 11.27
CA ILE A 65 16.00 28.87 10.28
C ILE A 65 14.74 29.19 9.45
N LEU A 66 13.78 28.26 9.35
CA LEU A 66 12.53 28.46 8.62
C LEU A 66 11.83 29.78 8.96
N LEU A 67 11.86 30.20 10.23
CA LEU A 67 11.30 31.48 10.71
C LEU A 67 11.96 32.72 10.08
N LYS A 68 13.23 32.59 9.75
CA LYS A 68 14.07 33.67 9.23
C LYS A 68 14.00 33.77 7.71
N LEU A 69 13.51 32.72 7.04
CA LEU A 69 13.45 32.68 5.58
C LEU A 69 12.30 33.52 5.04
N ARG A 70 12.59 34.26 3.96
CA ARG A 70 11.60 34.94 3.14
C ARG A 70 11.62 34.38 1.73
N PHE A 71 10.48 33.84 1.32
CA PHE A 71 10.23 33.33 -0.02
C PHE A 71 9.64 34.42 -0.92
N HIS A 72 9.82 34.24 -2.22
CA HIS A 72 9.11 35.04 -3.22
C HIS A 72 7.60 34.76 -3.15
N GLU A 73 6.74 35.77 -3.34
CA GLU A 73 5.28 35.63 -3.22
C GLU A 73 4.72 34.60 -4.22
N GLU A 74 5.19 34.63 -5.46
CA GLU A 74 4.87 33.63 -6.50
C GLU A 74 5.71 32.34 -6.41
N ASN A 75 6.30 31.99 -5.26
CA ASN A 75 7.14 30.81 -5.16
C ASN A 75 6.30 29.53 -5.12
N GLY A 76 6.32 28.76 -6.20
CA GLY A 76 5.85 27.37 -6.22
C GLY A 76 6.98 26.45 -5.78
N ILE A 77 6.99 26.07 -4.49
CA ILE A 77 7.96 25.13 -3.94
C ILE A 77 7.53 23.72 -4.35
N GLU A 78 8.39 23.00 -5.06
CA GLU A 78 8.16 21.60 -5.43
C GLU A 78 8.25 20.68 -4.20
N GLU A 79 9.13 20.96 -3.24
CA GLU A 79 9.29 20.12 -2.03
C GLU A 79 9.88 20.89 -0.84
N ILE A 80 9.25 20.74 0.33
CA ILE A 80 9.81 21.09 1.64
C ILE A 80 10.00 19.80 2.44
N SER A 81 11.21 19.56 2.94
CA SER A 81 11.49 18.46 3.85
C SER A 81 12.13 18.95 5.14
N LEU A 82 11.48 18.70 6.27
CA LEU A 82 11.96 19.08 7.61
C LEU A 82 12.19 17.82 8.44
N PHE A 83 13.38 17.72 9.04
CA PHE A 83 13.77 16.57 9.87
C PHE A 83 14.28 17.08 11.21
N ALA A 84 13.65 16.69 12.32
CA ALA A 84 14.12 17.03 13.66
C ALA A 84 14.08 15.80 14.56
N CYS A 85 15.21 15.48 15.19
CA CYS A 85 15.38 14.32 16.06
C CYS A 85 15.16 14.65 17.55
N SER A 86 15.06 15.93 17.92
CA SER A 86 14.76 16.37 19.29
C SER A 86 13.86 17.61 19.30
N SER A 87 13.04 17.78 20.34
CA SER A 87 12.19 18.98 20.51
C SER A 87 12.98 20.29 20.57
N GLY A 88 14.21 20.24 21.08
CA GLY A 88 15.12 21.39 21.13
C GLY A 88 15.48 21.97 19.76
N GLN A 89 15.30 21.21 18.67
CA GLN A 89 15.60 21.65 17.30
C GLN A 89 14.44 22.40 16.62
N ILE A 90 13.31 22.51 17.30
CA ILE A 90 12.10 23.17 16.78
C ILE A 90 11.50 24.14 17.81
N THR A 91 12.17 24.37 18.93
CA THR A 91 11.58 25.09 20.08
C THR A 91 11.19 26.50 19.67
N GLY A 92 12.06 27.22 18.98
CA GLY A 92 11.72 28.57 18.48
C GLY A 92 10.56 28.55 17.48
N VAL A 93 10.39 27.48 16.71
CA VAL A 93 9.29 27.33 15.74
C VAL A 93 7.95 27.11 16.45
N LEU A 94 7.95 26.38 17.57
CA LEU A 94 6.75 26.09 18.33
C LEU A 94 6.24 27.28 19.16
N GLU A 95 7.12 28.23 19.49
CA GLU A 95 6.77 29.48 20.18
C GLU A 95 5.95 30.43 19.29
N GLU A 96 5.95 30.23 17.97
CA GLU A 96 5.14 30.99 17.03
C GLU A 96 3.64 30.69 17.15
N GLU A 97 2.82 31.68 16.81
CA GLU A 97 1.39 31.48 16.63
C GLU A 97 1.11 30.47 15.49
N ASP A 98 0.01 29.73 15.61
CA ASP A 98 -0.41 28.80 14.57
C ASP A 98 -0.63 29.52 13.24
N ASN A 99 -0.25 28.88 12.14
CA ASN A 99 -0.29 29.46 10.80
C ASN A 99 0.50 30.79 10.66
N ASN A 100 1.60 30.99 11.40
CA ASN A 100 2.42 32.19 11.24
C ASN A 100 3.58 32.02 10.23
N ILE A 101 3.91 30.78 9.83
CA ILE A 101 5.05 30.50 8.95
C ILE A 101 4.58 30.37 7.51
N LEU A 102 4.64 31.46 6.76
CA LEU A 102 4.22 31.49 5.36
C LEU A 102 5.22 30.74 4.45
N VAL A 103 4.80 29.59 3.91
CA VAL A 103 5.59 28.77 2.97
C VAL A 103 5.13 28.91 1.51
N GLY A 104 4.02 29.60 1.26
CA GLY A 104 3.46 29.77 -0.08
C GLY A 104 2.83 28.49 -0.61
N ARG A 105 2.92 28.27 -1.93
CA ARG A 105 2.40 27.07 -2.61
C ARG A 105 3.42 25.94 -2.53
N VAL A 106 3.05 24.83 -1.92
CA VAL A 106 3.93 23.67 -1.71
C VAL A 106 3.35 22.47 -2.43
N LYS A 107 4.12 21.85 -3.34
CA LYS A 107 3.68 20.62 -3.98
C LYS A 107 3.83 19.43 -3.04
N ASN A 108 5.01 19.23 -2.44
CA ASN A 108 5.28 18.12 -1.52
C ASN A 108 5.78 18.62 -0.16
N LEU A 109 5.21 18.10 0.92
CA LEU A 109 5.62 18.38 2.29
C LEU A 109 6.01 17.07 3.00
N VAL A 110 7.25 17.02 3.50
CA VAL A 110 7.81 15.87 4.21
C VAL A 110 8.26 16.32 5.60
N LEU A 111 7.59 15.83 6.65
CA LEU A 111 7.93 16.13 8.04
C LEU A 111 8.27 14.84 8.78
N ALA A 112 9.43 14.80 9.44
CA ALA A 112 9.87 13.61 10.16
C ALA A 112 10.44 13.92 11.54
N GLY A 113 10.12 13.05 12.49
CA GLY A 113 10.44 13.22 13.91
C GLY A 113 9.65 14.38 14.52
N TYR A 114 10.30 15.17 15.37
CA TYR A 114 9.67 16.34 16.00
C TYR A 114 9.20 17.38 14.99
N ALA A 115 9.75 17.40 13.77
CA ALA A 115 9.33 18.36 12.74
C ALA A 115 7.86 18.20 12.32
N VAL A 116 7.21 17.08 12.68
CA VAL A 116 5.77 16.91 12.48
C VAL A 116 4.97 17.98 13.24
N GLU A 117 5.36 18.37 14.46
CA GLU A 117 4.71 19.44 15.25
C GLU A 117 4.67 20.79 14.52
N ILE A 118 5.59 21.03 13.57
CA ILE A 118 5.64 22.28 12.82
C ILE A 118 4.43 22.41 11.89
N LEU A 119 3.72 21.32 11.57
CA LEU A 119 2.58 21.33 10.66
C LEU A 119 1.52 22.38 11.07
N SER A 120 1.22 22.54 12.36
CA SER A 120 0.27 23.54 12.87
C SER A 120 0.75 24.99 12.71
N LYS A 121 2.06 25.18 12.56
CA LYS A 121 2.70 26.50 12.40
C LYS A 121 2.80 26.95 10.95
N LEU A 122 2.72 26.01 10.01
CA LEU A 122 2.80 26.31 8.58
C LEU A 122 1.50 26.95 8.07
N ARG A 123 1.65 28.08 7.38
CA ARG A 123 0.59 28.71 6.61
C ARG A 123 0.85 28.56 5.13
N PHE A 124 -0.10 27.89 4.48
CA PHE A 124 -0.17 27.83 3.04
C PHE A 124 -1.00 28.99 2.48
N HIS A 125 -0.88 29.26 1.19
CA HIS A 125 -1.66 30.31 0.53
C HIS A 125 -3.14 29.88 0.46
N GLU A 126 -4.10 30.81 0.56
CA GLU A 126 -5.53 30.50 0.82
C GLU A 126 -6.19 29.58 -0.21
N GLU A 127 -5.67 29.52 -1.43
CA GLU A 127 -6.12 28.60 -2.49
C GLU A 127 -5.17 27.42 -2.73
N ASP A 128 -3.98 27.43 -2.12
CA ASP A 128 -2.87 26.53 -2.39
C ASP A 128 -2.32 25.96 -1.08
N GLY A 129 -2.75 24.76 -0.68
CA GLY A 129 -2.04 23.98 0.35
C GLY A 129 -1.03 23.01 -0.27
N VAL A 130 -0.84 21.85 0.35
CA VAL A 130 -0.07 20.76 -0.23
C VAL A 130 -0.85 20.17 -1.40
N GLU A 131 -0.26 20.13 -2.59
CA GLU A 131 -0.96 19.68 -3.82
C GLU A 131 -0.65 18.24 -4.23
N GLY A 132 0.53 17.76 -3.88
CA GLY A 132 1.04 16.44 -4.24
C GLY A 132 1.03 15.55 -3.02
N LEU A 133 2.20 15.43 -2.38
CA LEU A 133 2.44 14.51 -1.28
C LEU A 133 2.50 15.21 0.08
N LEU A 134 1.75 14.70 1.05
CA LEU A 134 1.92 14.95 2.48
C LEU A 134 2.50 13.68 3.14
N LEU A 135 3.75 13.73 3.56
CA LEU A 135 4.41 12.65 4.28
C LEU A 135 4.74 13.08 5.70
N LEU A 136 4.10 12.42 6.69
CA LEU A 136 4.38 12.63 8.11
C LEU A 136 4.93 11.34 8.73
N SER A 137 6.04 11.44 9.44
CA SER A 137 6.65 10.29 10.12
C SER A 137 7.02 10.66 11.55
N ALA A 138 6.38 9.99 12.51
CA ALA A 138 6.70 10.13 13.92
C ALA A 138 6.92 8.75 14.54
N TYR A 139 8.03 8.58 15.24
CA TYR A 139 8.41 7.32 15.88
C TYR A 139 7.81 7.18 17.29
N ASP A 140 7.68 8.31 17.99
CA ASP A 140 7.20 8.40 19.37
C ASP A 140 6.06 9.41 19.48
N SER A 141 5.13 9.19 20.42
CA SER A 141 3.96 10.06 20.62
C SER A 141 4.34 11.49 21.02
N ASP A 142 5.49 11.66 21.68
CA ASP A 142 6.00 12.98 22.10
C ASP A 142 6.34 13.90 20.91
N GLN A 143 6.43 13.34 19.70
CA GLN A 143 6.71 14.08 18.47
C GLN A 143 5.45 14.68 17.83
N ILE A 144 4.27 14.45 18.42
CA ILE A 144 2.98 14.90 17.90
C ILE A 144 2.03 15.41 18.99
N THR A 145 2.47 15.49 20.24
CA THR A 145 1.65 15.85 21.40
C THR A 145 0.93 17.17 21.21
N GLY A 146 1.61 18.22 20.71
CA GLY A 146 1.02 19.53 20.49
C GLY A 146 -0.11 19.50 19.45
N ILE A 147 0.08 18.75 18.37
CA ILE A 147 -0.97 18.52 17.37
C ILE A 147 -2.16 17.74 17.94
N LEU A 148 -1.93 16.76 18.79
CA LEU A 148 -3.04 15.96 19.34
C LEU A 148 -3.96 16.76 20.27
N GLU A 149 -3.48 17.88 20.81
CA GLU A 149 -4.27 18.82 21.62
C GLU A 149 -5.17 19.72 20.77
N THR A 150 -4.99 19.78 19.45
CA THR A 150 -5.83 20.60 18.57
C THR A 150 -7.20 19.95 18.34
N GLU A 151 -8.17 20.76 17.91
CA GLU A 151 -9.49 20.26 17.52
C GLU A 151 -9.40 19.36 16.27
N ASP A 152 -10.33 18.43 16.11
CA ASP A 152 -10.41 17.62 14.88
C ASP A 152 -10.71 18.52 13.68
N ASN A 153 -10.16 18.17 12.51
CA ASN A 153 -10.27 18.97 11.29
C ASN A 153 -9.79 20.43 11.43
N SER A 154 -8.86 20.73 12.36
CA SER A 154 -8.30 22.07 12.53
C SER A 154 -7.09 22.34 11.65
N LEU A 155 -6.35 21.30 11.24
CA LEU A 155 -5.11 21.43 10.47
C LEU A 155 -5.38 21.41 8.97
N TRP A 156 -5.46 22.58 8.37
CA TRP A 156 -5.63 22.73 6.93
C TRP A 156 -4.38 22.29 6.15
N VAL A 157 -4.49 21.22 5.35
CA VAL A 157 -3.39 20.72 4.51
C VAL A 157 -3.58 20.96 3.02
N GLY A 158 -4.76 21.42 2.59
CA GLY A 158 -5.04 21.79 1.21
C GLY A 158 -5.50 20.64 0.31
N LYS A 159 -4.95 20.62 -0.91
CA LYS A 159 -5.42 19.80 -2.04
C LYS A 159 -4.56 18.56 -2.27
N VAL A 160 -4.36 17.80 -1.20
CA VAL A 160 -3.39 16.69 -1.18
C VAL A 160 -3.86 15.53 -2.05
N LYS A 161 -2.98 15.05 -2.93
CA LYS A 161 -3.21 13.84 -3.75
C LYS A 161 -2.78 12.57 -3.01
N GLU A 162 -1.66 12.62 -2.32
CA GLU A 162 -1.05 11.47 -1.65
C GLU A 162 -0.80 11.79 -0.17
N VAL A 163 -1.31 10.96 0.75
CA VAL A 163 -1.15 11.14 2.20
C VAL A 163 -0.49 9.91 2.79
N TYR A 164 0.75 10.05 3.25
CA TYR A 164 1.53 8.97 3.83
C TYR A 164 1.84 9.27 5.30
N LEU A 165 1.29 8.46 6.20
CA LEU A 165 1.46 8.61 7.65
C LEU A 165 2.17 7.37 8.22
N TYR A 166 3.29 7.59 8.90
CA TYR A 166 4.12 6.53 9.49
C TYR A 166 4.21 6.65 11.01
N GLY A 167 4.07 5.51 11.70
CA GLY A 167 4.18 5.39 13.14
C GLY A 167 3.11 6.19 13.88
N CYS A 168 3.51 6.96 14.89
CA CYS A 168 2.59 7.78 15.69
C CYS A 168 1.89 8.86 14.86
N ALA A 169 2.46 9.30 13.73
CA ALA A 169 1.88 10.37 12.90
C ALA A 169 0.47 10.04 12.37
N ILE A 170 0.08 8.77 12.41
CA ILE A 170 -1.28 8.35 12.07
C ILE A 170 -2.33 8.89 13.05
N GLU A 171 -1.99 9.11 14.31
CA GLU A 171 -2.90 9.72 15.29
C GLU A 171 -3.25 11.17 14.94
N ILE A 172 -2.54 11.80 14.00
CA ILE A 172 -2.85 13.14 13.46
C ILE A 172 -3.98 13.08 12.41
N LEU A 173 -4.28 11.91 11.83
CA LEU A 173 -5.29 11.79 10.77
C LEU A 173 -6.63 12.51 11.08
N PRO A 174 -7.23 12.40 12.29
CA PRO A 174 -8.47 13.11 12.63
C PRO A 174 -8.31 14.64 12.70
N LYS A 175 -7.09 15.13 12.87
CA LYS A 175 -6.77 16.57 12.96
C LYS A 175 -6.63 17.22 11.59
N LEU A 176 -6.36 16.43 10.54
CA LEU A 176 -6.15 16.93 9.19
C LEU A 176 -7.49 17.33 8.54
N ARG A 177 -7.52 18.53 7.96
CA ARG A 177 -8.63 19.02 7.13
C ARG A 177 -8.21 19.06 5.67
N PHE A 178 -8.85 18.22 4.87
CA PHE A 178 -8.74 18.21 3.42
C PHE A 178 -9.82 19.09 2.78
N TYR A 179 -9.65 19.47 1.52
CA TYR A 179 -10.73 20.10 0.76
C TYR A 179 -11.82 19.05 0.47
N GLU A 180 -13.08 19.36 0.78
CA GLU A 180 -14.20 18.40 0.79
C GLU A 180 -14.44 17.67 -0.55
N GLU A 181 -14.14 18.31 -1.67
CA GLU A 181 -14.39 17.76 -3.01
C GLU A 181 -13.20 16.96 -3.58
N ILE A 182 -12.12 16.78 -2.81
CA ILE A 182 -10.91 16.15 -3.33
C ILE A 182 -10.94 14.64 -3.19
N GLU A 183 -10.48 14.03 -4.27
CA GLU A 183 -10.15 12.63 -4.36
C GLU A 183 -8.66 12.45 -4.06
N ILE A 184 -8.38 11.80 -2.93
CA ILE A 184 -7.04 11.35 -2.54
C ILE A 184 -6.71 10.14 -3.43
N GLU A 185 -5.64 10.25 -4.20
CA GLU A 185 -5.14 9.18 -5.06
C GLU A 185 -4.63 8.03 -4.18
N GLU A 186 -3.87 8.33 -3.12
CA GLU A 186 -3.31 7.31 -2.22
C GLU A 186 -3.31 7.75 -0.75
N LEU A 187 -3.90 6.91 0.12
CA LEU A 187 -3.76 7.01 1.58
C LEU A 187 -2.96 5.80 2.09
N LEU A 188 -1.74 6.05 2.55
CA LEU A 188 -0.85 5.03 3.11
C LEU A 188 -0.66 5.24 4.61
N LEU A 189 -1.05 4.24 5.39
CA LEU A 189 -0.83 4.20 6.84
C LEU A 189 0.07 3.01 7.17
N SER A 190 1.18 3.23 7.87
CA SER A 190 2.12 2.18 8.26
C SER A 190 2.54 2.30 9.72
N VAL A 191 2.36 1.22 10.47
CA VAL A 191 2.65 1.15 11.91
C VAL A 191 3.35 -0.15 12.26
N ASP A 192 4.52 -0.05 12.88
CA ASP A 192 5.29 -1.22 13.30
C ASP A 192 4.87 -1.73 14.69
N LYS A 193 4.42 -0.83 15.57
CA LYS A 193 4.12 -1.14 16.98
C LYS A 193 2.68 -0.79 17.35
N PRO A 194 1.93 -1.68 18.01
CA PRO A 194 0.51 -1.45 18.31
C PRO A 194 0.27 -0.23 19.21
N GLY A 195 1.22 0.12 20.07
CA GLY A 195 1.09 1.28 20.98
C GLY A 195 1.09 2.65 20.27
N GLN A 196 1.47 2.72 18.99
CA GLN A 196 1.54 3.98 18.23
C GLN A 196 0.18 4.47 17.74
N ILE A 197 -0.88 3.68 17.91
CA ILE A 197 -2.24 3.97 17.43
C ILE A 197 -3.28 3.88 18.55
N ASN A 198 -2.87 3.93 19.81
CA ASN A 198 -3.80 3.75 20.92
C ASN A 198 -4.92 4.79 20.92
N LYS A 199 -4.59 6.07 20.68
CA LYS A 199 -5.61 7.15 20.73
C LYS A 199 -6.60 7.04 19.58
N ILE A 200 -6.13 6.71 18.38
CA ILE A 200 -7.02 6.56 17.22
C ILE A 200 -7.94 5.34 17.37
N LEU A 201 -7.51 4.29 18.07
CA LEU A 201 -8.35 3.13 18.36
C LEU A 201 -9.42 3.38 19.43
N GLU A 202 -9.26 4.41 20.26
CA GLU A 202 -10.28 4.86 21.22
C GLU A 202 -11.44 5.61 20.54
N THR A 203 -11.30 6.00 19.28
CA THR A 203 -12.37 6.66 18.51
C THR A 203 -13.53 5.71 18.20
N GLU A 204 -14.72 6.26 17.93
CA GLU A 204 -15.87 5.47 17.54
C GLU A 204 -15.66 4.79 16.18
N GLU A 205 -16.30 3.64 15.96
CA GLU A 205 -16.30 2.96 14.66
C GLU A 205 -16.87 3.87 13.57
N ASN A 206 -16.29 3.84 12.36
CA ASN A 206 -16.70 4.68 11.23
C ASN A 206 -16.77 6.20 11.55
N SER A 207 -15.98 6.69 12.50
CA SER A 207 -15.94 8.11 12.86
C SER A 207 -14.92 8.91 12.04
N LEU A 208 -13.89 8.25 11.52
CA LEU A 208 -12.78 8.91 10.84
C LEU A 208 -13.07 9.10 9.35
N TRP A 209 -13.44 10.32 9.00
CA TRP A 209 -13.62 10.70 7.62
C TRP A 209 -12.27 10.93 6.94
N VAL A 210 -12.02 10.19 5.85
CA VAL A 210 -10.79 10.30 5.04
C VAL A 210 -11.03 10.82 3.63
N GLY A 211 -12.24 11.34 3.36
CA GLY A 211 -12.62 11.82 2.03
C GLY A 211 -12.83 10.69 1.02
N ARG A 212 -12.66 11.00 -0.27
CA ARG A 212 -12.73 10.03 -1.37
C ARG A 212 -11.33 9.49 -1.63
N VAL A 213 -11.08 8.22 -1.33
CA VAL A 213 -9.77 7.59 -1.47
C VAL A 213 -9.82 6.56 -2.59
N LYS A 214 -8.94 6.70 -3.61
CA LYS A 214 -8.78 5.70 -4.67
C LYS A 214 -7.99 4.49 -4.21
N GLY A 215 -6.81 4.71 -3.62
CA GLY A 215 -5.94 3.66 -3.10
C GLY A 215 -5.78 3.75 -1.58
N LEU A 216 -6.15 2.69 -0.86
CA LEU A 216 -5.97 2.57 0.58
C LEU A 216 -4.95 1.49 0.92
N TYR A 217 -3.86 1.87 1.56
CA TYR A 217 -2.74 0.99 1.90
C TYR A 217 -2.50 0.98 3.41
N LEU A 218 -2.78 -0.14 4.07
CA LEU A 218 -2.59 -0.32 5.51
C LEU A 218 -1.52 -1.38 5.78
N TYR A 219 -0.43 -0.98 6.43
CA TYR A 219 0.71 -1.83 6.75
C TYR A 219 0.90 -2.00 8.26
N GLY A 220 1.16 -3.23 8.68
CA GLY A 220 1.42 -3.59 10.07
C GLY A 220 0.20 -3.36 10.96
N CYS A 221 0.40 -2.74 12.13
CA CYS A 221 -0.70 -2.46 13.06
C CYS A 221 -1.70 -1.42 12.53
N ALA A 222 -1.37 -0.68 11.45
CA ALA A 222 -2.28 0.31 10.86
C ALA A 222 -3.59 -0.31 10.37
N ILE A 223 -3.58 -1.62 10.09
CA ILE A 223 -4.77 -2.36 9.69
C ILE A 223 -5.86 -2.27 10.76
N GLU A 224 -5.53 -2.25 12.05
CA GLU A 224 -6.53 -2.14 13.14
C GLU A 224 -7.36 -0.85 13.09
N ILE A 225 -6.94 0.15 12.29
CA ILE A 225 -7.69 1.40 12.07
C ILE A 225 -8.79 1.23 11.03
N LEU A 226 -8.75 0.19 10.18
CA LEU A 226 -9.75 -0.03 9.13
C LEU A 226 -11.21 0.10 9.63
N PRO A 227 -11.62 -0.45 10.79
CA PRO A 227 -12.98 -0.30 11.32
C PRO A 227 -13.35 1.15 11.70
N LYS A 228 -12.35 1.98 12.02
CA LYS A 228 -12.52 3.39 12.37
C LYS A 228 -12.74 4.28 11.15
N LEU A 229 -12.29 3.85 9.97
CA LEU A 229 -12.40 4.62 8.74
C LEU A 229 -13.84 4.63 8.23
N ARG A 230 -14.33 5.82 7.86
CA ARG A 230 -15.67 6.01 7.30
C ARG A 230 -15.59 6.05 5.77
N PHE A 231 -16.18 5.04 5.12
CA PHE A 231 -16.37 4.99 3.67
C PHE A 231 -17.82 5.38 3.29
N TYR A 232 -18.01 6.12 2.20
CA TYR A 232 -19.36 6.33 1.64
C TYR A 232 -19.77 5.12 0.79
N GLU A 233 -21.05 4.78 0.82
CA GLU A 233 -21.62 3.63 0.08
C GLU A 233 -21.39 3.70 -1.44
N GLU A 234 -21.30 4.91 -2.00
CA GLU A 234 -21.10 5.16 -3.43
C GLU A 234 -19.63 5.19 -3.86
N ILE A 235 -18.68 5.12 -2.92
CA ILE A 235 -17.25 5.17 -3.25
C ILE A 235 -16.77 3.77 -3.63
N GLU A 236 -16.08 3.71 -4.76
CA GLU A 236 -15.32 2.55 -5.20
C GLU A 236 -13.84 2.80 -4.93
N ILE A 237 -13.24 1.96 -4.09
CA ILE A 237 -11.80 1.92 -3.85
C ILE A 237 -11.18 1.16 -5.03
N GLU A 238 -10.29 1.81 -5.77
CA GLU A 238 -9.57 1.20 -6.89
C GLU A 238 -8.60 0.13 -6.39
N GLU A 239 -7.87 0.40 -5.30
CA GLU A 239 -6.93 -0.55 -4.68
C GLU A 239 -7.03 -0.55 -3.15
N LEU A 240 -7.34 -1.70 -2.55
CA LEU A 240 -7.23 -1.94 -1.12
C LEU A 240 -6.08 -2.91 -0.84
N ARG A 241 -5.03 -2.45 -0.15
CA ARG A 241 -3.88 -3.28 0.22
C ARG A 241 -3.71 -3.35 1.73
N LEU A 242 -3.74 -4.57 2.25
CA LEU A 242 -3.52 -4.87 3.67
C LEU A 242 -2.33 -5.81 3.79
N SER A 243 -1.37 -5.48 4.66
CA SER A 243 -0.17 -6.29 4.84
C SER A 243 0.24 -6.35 6.30
N ALA A 244 0.26 -7.55 6.87
CA ALA A 244 0.72 -7.81 8.23
C ALA A 244 1.76 -8.92 8.23
N GLU A 245 2.90 -8.68 8.84
CA GLU A 245 3.98 -9.67 8.96
C GLU A 245 3.78 -10.58 10.18
N LYS A 246 3.09 -10.07 11.21
CA LYS A 246 2.91 -10.75 12.50
C LYS A 246 1.43 -10.88 12.85
N PRO A 247 0.97 -12.02 13.41
CA PRO A 247 -0.44 -12.21 13.77
C PRO A 247 -0.94 -11.14 14.75
N GLY A 248 -0.08 -10.72 15.69
CA GLY A 248 -0.37 -9.68 16.68
C GLY A 248 -0.74 -8.30 16.10
N GLN A 249 -0.52 -8.06 14.81
CA GLN A 249 -0.88 -6.80 14.14
C GLN A 249 -2.36 -6.75 13.72
N ILE A 250 -3.07 -7.88 13.75
CA ILE A 250 -4.48 -7.97 13.33
C ILE A 250 -5.38 -8.61 14.39
N ASN A 251 -4.87 -8.88 15.60
CA ASN A 251 -5.59 -9.61 16.65
C ASN A 251 -6.97 -9.01 16.95
N LYS A 252 -7.07 -7.68 17.09
CA LYS A 252 -8.36 -7.03 17.37
C LYS A 252 -9.38 -7.23 16.26
N ILE A 253 -8.91 -7.31 15.01
CA ILE A 253 -9.77 -7.58 13.87
C ILE A 253 -10.24 -9.02 13.87
N LEU A 254 -9.36 -9.97 14.18
CA LEU A 254 -9.73 -11.38 14.20
C LEU A 254 -10.79 -11.72 15.26
N GLU A 255 -10.86 -10.92 16.33
CA GLU A 255 -11.91 -11.01 17.37
C GLU A 255 -13.30 -10.55 16.88
N THR A 256 -13.38 -9.85 15.75
CA THR A 256 -14.66 -9.40 15.17
C THR A 256 -15.43 -10.55 14.51
N GLU A 257 -16.74 -10.38 14.36
CA GLU A 257 -17.58 -11.34 13.64
C GLU A 257 -17.22 -11.37 12.14
N ASP A 258 -17.45 -12.51 11.48
CA ASP A 258 -17.26 -12.63 10.05
C ASP A 258 -18.22 -11.68 9.30
N ASN A 259 -17.75 -11.10 8.19
CA ASN A 259 -18.49 -10.09 7.42
C ASN A 259 -18.95 -8.85 8.23
N SER A 260 -18.24 -8.50 9.31
CA SER A 260 -18.56 -7.31 10.11
C SER A 260 -17.83 -6.04 9.63
N LEU A 261 -16.68 -6.19 8.95
CA LEU A 261 -15.85 -5.07 8.53
C LEU A 261 -16.26 -4.55 7.15
N TRP A 262 -17.10 -3.52 7.13
CA TRP A 262 -17.54 -2.89 5.89
C TRP A 262 -16.41 -2.11 5.21
N VAL A 263 -16.10 -2.46 3.95
CA VAL A 263 -15.08 -1.78 3.12
C VAL A 263 -15.64 -1.21 1.81
N GLY A 264 -16.96 -1.22 1.63
CA GLY A 264 -17.61 -0.65 0.44
C GLY A 264 -17.41 -1.47 -0.84
N ARG A 265 -17.26 -0.77 -1.97
CA ARG A 265 -16.89 -1.37 -3.26
C ARG A 265 -15.37 -1.33 -3.41
N VAL A 266 -14.78 -2.46 -3.79
CA VAL A 266 -13.33 -2.63 -3.95
C VAL A 266 -13.08 -3.32 -5.28
N LYS A 267 -12.32 -2.66 -6.15
CA LYS A 267 -11.96 -3.17 -7.46
C LYS A 267 -10.80 -4.17 -7.38
N GLU A 268 -9.69 -3.79 -6.74
CA GLU A 268 -8.52 -4.65 -6.53
C GLU A 268 -8.26 -4.83 -5.02
N LEU A 269 -8.11 -6.08 -4.57
CA LEU A 269 -7.84 -6.42 -3.18
C LEU A 269 -6.53 -7.22 -3.06
N TYR A 270 -5.61 -6.70 -2.25
CA TYR A 270 -4.31 -7.32 -1.98
C TYR A 270 -4.15 -7.59 -0.50
N LEU A 271 -4.03 -8.86 -0.11
CA LEU A 271 -3.76 -9.28 1.26
C LEU A 271 -2.41 -10.01 1.33
N TYR A 272 -1.49 -9.46 2.13
CA TYR A 272 -0.15 -9.99 2.32
C TYR A 272 0.08 -10.46 3.75
N GLY A 273 0.76 -11.61 3.88
CA GLY A 273 1.10 -12.23 5.15
C GLY A 273 -0.14 -12.54 6.00
N CYS A 274 -0.09 -12.24 7.29
CA CYS A 274 -1.20 -12.45 8.22
C CYS A 274 -2.49 -11.75 7.82
N ALA A 275 -2.43 -10.68 7.02
CA ALA A 275 -3.63 -9.95 6.60
C ALA A 275 -4.62 -10.83 5.80
N ILE A 276 -4.17 -11.97 5.26
CA ILE A 276 -5.06 -12.95 4.62
C ILE A 276 -6.11 -13.48 5.59
N GLU A 277 -5.79 -13.63 6.89
CA GLU A 277 -6.74 -14.10 7.90
C GLU A 277 -7.91 -13.13 8.11
N MET A 278 -7.82 -11.91 7.61
CA MET A 278 -8.93 -10.94 7.62
C MET A 278 -9.95 -11.17 6.52
N LEU A 279 -9.65 -11.98 5.50
CA LEU A 279 -10.55 -12.20 4.37
C LEU A 279 -12.00 -12.55 4.79
N PRO A 280 -12.24 -13.43 5.79
CA PRO A 280 -13.60 -13.74 6.26
C PRO A 280 -14.27 -12.59 7.03
N LYS A 281 -13.49 -11.62 7.53
CA LYS A 281 -13.97 -10.47 8.29
C LYS A 281 -14.47 -9.34 7.39
N LEU A 282 -13.93 -9.24 6.18
CA LEU A 282 -14.25 -8.18 5.23
C LEU A 282 -15.65 -8.37 4.63
N ARG A 283 -16.44 -7.31 4.65
CA ARG A 283 -17.75 -7.21 4.02
C ARG A 283 -17.71 -6.17 2.91
N PHE A 284 -18.05 -6.62 1.71
CA PHE A 284 -18.15 -5.78 0.53
C PHE A 284 -19.62 -5.43 0.24
N HIS A 285 -19.81 -4.43 -0.60
CA HIS A 285 -21.12 -4.13 -1.19
C HIS A 285 -21.67 -5.35 -1.97
N GLU A 286 -22.98 -5.61 -1.93
CA GLU A 286 -23.61 -6.80 -2.52
C GLU A 286 -23.37 -6.91 -4.04
N GLU A 287 -23.31 -5.76 -4.71
CA GLU A 287 -23.01 -5.63 -6.13
C GLU A 287 -21.51 -5.58 -6.45
N ASN A 288 -20.63 -5.68 -5.46
CA ASN A 288 -19.19 -5.58 -5.69
C ASN A 288 -18.69 -6.74 -6.57
N VAL A 289 -17.90 -6.39 -7.59
CA VAL A 289 -17.17 -7.34 -8.42
C VAL A 289 -15.70 -6.99 -8.32
N ILE A 290 -14.95 -7.80 -7.58
CA ILE A 290 -13.51 -7.65 -7.45
C ILE A 290 -12.89 -8.07 -8.79
N GLU A 291 -12.19 -7.16 -9.44
CA GLU A 291 -11.49 -7.42 -10.69
C GLU A 291 -10.25 -8.29 -10.45
N GLY A 292 -9.45 -7.99 -9.43
CA GLY A 292 -8.34 -8.81 -9.00
C GLY A 292 -8.25 -8.99 -7.49
N LEU A 293 -8.07 -10.24 -7.08
CA LEU A 293 -7.80 -10.63 -5.69
C LEU A 293 -6.44 -11.31 -5.61
N LEU A 294 -5.50 -10.72 -4.87
CA LEU A 294 -4.19 -11.29 -4.62
C LEU A 294 -4.01 -11.62 -3.14
N LEU A 295 -3.68 -12.89 -2.88
CA LEU A 295 -3.38 -13.42 -1.55
C LEU A 295 -1.96 -14.02 -1.59
N SER A 296 -1.06 -13.55 -0.73
CA SER A 296 0.33 -14.01 -0.68
C SER A 296 0.80 -14.20 0.75
N ALA A 297 1.17 -15.43 1.11
CA ALA A 297 1.70 -15.79 2.43
C ALA A 297 3.04 -16.51 2.29
N ASP A 298 4.10 -15.94 2.84
CA ASP A 298 5.44 -16.50 2.84
C ASP A 298 5.71 -17.45 4.03
N ASP A 299 4.82 -17.47 5.03
CA ASP A 299 4.83 -18.44 6.14
C ASP A 299 3.46 -19.10 6.33
N SER A 300 3.47 -20.41 6.61
CA SER A 300 2.27 -21.21 6.94
C SER A 300 1.43 -20.64 8.09
N CYS A 301 2.04 -19.96 9.07
CA CYS A 301 1.31 -19.37 10.19
C CYS A 301 0.37 -18.24 9.77
N HIS A 302 0.59 -17.63 8.60
CA HIS A 302 -0.22 -16.53 8.06
C HIS A 302 -1.60 -16.94 7.56
N VAL A 303 -1.86 -18.24 7.43
CA VAL A 303 -3.16 -18.78 6.96
C VAL A 303 -3.74 -19.81 7.92
N SER A 304 -3.10 -20.01 9.07
CA SER A 304 -3.38 -21.13 9.98
C SER A 304 -4.84 -21.17 10.41
N THR A 305 -5.42 -20.02 10.75
CA THR A 305 -6.81 -19.92 11.22
C THR A 305 -7.81 -20.25 10.10
N ILE A 306 -7.52 -19.82 8.87
CA ILE A 306 -8.36 -20.14 7.70
C ILE A 306 -8.31 -21.64 7.39
N LEU A 307 -7.16 -22.29 7.59
CA LEU A 307 -7.02 -23.72 7.29
C LEU A 307 -7.82 -24.61 8.25
N GLU A 308 -8.13 -24.13 9.45
CA GLU A 308 -9.00 -24.80 10.42
C GLU A 308 -10.48 -24.78 10.01
N ALA A 309 -10.88 -23.82 9.17
CA ALA A 309 -12.26 -23.72 8.68
C ALA A 309 -12.65 -24.94 7.82
N GLU A 310 -13.95 -25.22 7.71
CA GLU A 310 -14.43 -26.29 6.83
C GLU A 310 -14.13 -25.96 5.36
N ASP A 311 -13.96 -26.99 4.52
CA ASP A 311 -13.76 -26.79 3.09
C ASP A 311 -15.00 -26.08 2.49
N SER A 312 -14.79 -25.15 1.56
CA SER A 312 -15.85 -24.32 0.96
C SER A 312 -16.71 -23.54 1.97
N SER A 313 -16.15 -23.13 3.12
CA SER A 313 -16.84 -22.29 4.10
C SER A 313 -16.69 -20.79 3.81
N LEU A 314 -15.60 -20.38 3.15
CA LEU A 314 -15.30 -18.97 2.90
C LEU A 314 -15.98 -18.49 1.63
N LEU A 315 -17.08 -17.74 1.77
CA LEU A 315 -17.80 -17.17 0.65
C LEU A 315 -16.96 -16.10 -0.05
N MET A 316 -16.47 -16.43 -1.24
CA MET A 316 -15.86 -15.48 -2.13
C MET A 316 -16.97 -14.80 -2.92
N GLY A 317 -17.07 -13.48 -2.81
CA GLY A 317 -17.97 -12.69 -3.66
C GLY A 317 -17.65 -12.87 -5.16
N LYS A 318 -18.11 -11.93 -6.00
CA LYS A 318 -17.80 -11.97 -7.43
C LYS A 318 -16.35 -11.55 -7.64
N VAL A 319 -15.50 -12.49 -8.09
CA VAL A 319 -14.07 -12.27 -8.38
C VAL A 319 -13.78 -12.65 -9.84
N LYS A 320 -13.17 -11.73 -10.62
CA LYS A 320 -12.77 -12.02 -12.01
C LYS A 320 -11.41 -12.71 -12.07
N GLU A 321 -10.41 -12.18 -11.37
CA GLU A 321 -9.05 -12.74 -11.33
C GLU A 321 -8.62 -13.08 -9.91
N LEU A 322 -8.09 -14.30 -9.71
CA LEU A 322 -7.61 -14.78 -8.41
C LEU A 322 -6.14 -15.17 -8.50
N TYR A 323 -5.32 -14.57 -7.66
CA TYR A 323 -3.89 -14.81 -7.53
C TYR A 323 -3.58 -15.34 -6.14
N LEU A 324 -3.12 -16.59 -6.05
CA LEU A 324 -2.67 -17.20 -4.80
C LEU A 324 -1.17 -17.49 -4.91
N CYS A 325 -0.37 -16.97 -3.97
CA CYS A 325 1.06 -17.17 -3.90
C CYS A 325 1.48 -17.91 -2.62
N ASP A 326 2.36 -18.89 -2.78
CA ASP A 326 3.02 -19.66 -1.73
C ASP A 326 2.00 -20.31 -0.77
N HIS A 327 2.09 -20.09 0.55
CA HIS A 327 1.18 -20.72 1.51
C HIS A 327 -0.28 -20.30 1.33
N ALA A 328 -0.54 -19.16 0.67
CA ALA A 328 -1.91 -18.75 0.36
C ALA A 328 -2.62 -19.74 -0.56
N VAL A 329 -1.89 -20.58 -1.31
CA VAL A 329 -2.50 -21.62 -2.13
C VAL A 329 -3.18 -22.69 -1.28
N GLU A 330 -2.78 -22.89 -0.03
CA GLU A 330 -3.41 -23.86 0.88
C GLU A 330 -4.85 -23.51 1.23
N ILE A 331 -5.25 -22.24 1.10
CA ILE A 331 -6.62 -21.81 1.40
C ILE A 331 -7.58 -22.15 0.26
N LEU A 332 -7.09 -22.53 -0.93
CA LEU A 332 -7.93 -22.79 -2.10
C LEU A 332 -9.10 -23.76 -1.84
N PRO A 333 -8.95 -24.87 -1.09
CA PRO A 333 -10.07 -25.75 -0.73
C PRO A 333 -11.10 -25.10 0.20
N LYS A 334 -10.73 -24.03 0.90
CA LYS A 334 -11.58 -23.29 1.85
C LYS A 334 -12.47 -22.27 1.14
N LEU A 335 -12.03 -21.79 -0.02
CA LEU A 335 -12.77 -20.83 -0.83
C LEU A 335 -14.00 -21.47 -1.47
N ARG A 336 -15.14 -20.80 -1.34
CA ARG A 336 -16.40 -21.16 -1.99
C ARG A 336 -16.71 -20.15 -3.09
N PHE A 337 -16.67 -20.64 -4.32
CA PHE A 337 -17.09 -19.89 -5.50
C PHE A 337 -18.60 -20.10 -5.75
N HIS A 338 -19.29 -19.11 -6.29
CA HIS A 338 -20.68 -19.31 -6.72
C HIS A 338 -20.70 -20.08 -8.06
N GLU A 339 -21.64 -21.01 -8.25
CA GLU A 339 -21.68 -21.86 -9.46
C GLU A 339 -21.84 -21.07 -10.78
N GLU A 340 -22.41 -19.87 -10.66
CA GLU A 340 -22.66 -18.93 -11.76
C GLU A 340 -21.48 -18.00 -12.04
N ILE A 341 -20.48 -17.93 -11.15
CA ILE A 341 -19.32 -17.07 -11.33
C ILE A 341 -18.31 -17.81 -12.23
N GLU A 342 -17.88 -17.12 -13.26
CA GLU A 342 -16.80 -17.53 -14.15
C GLU A 342 -15.55 -16.71 -13.79
N ILE A 343 -14.51 -17.38 -13.30
CA ILE A 343 -13.20 -16.79 -13.05
C ILE A 343 -12.49 -16.66 -14.41
N GLU A 344 -12.08 -15.46 -14.75
CA GLU A 344 -11.37 -15.20 -15.99
C GLU A 344 -9.95 -15.76 -15.94
N GLU A 345 -9.23 -15.49 -14.86
CA GLU A 345 -7.87 -16.02 -14.65
C GLU A 345 -7.65 -16.50 -13.20
N LEU A 346 -7.21 -17.75 -13.06
CA LEU A 346 -6.72 -18.31 -11.79
C LEU A 346 -5.21 -18.50 -11.87
N HIS A 347 -4.45 -17.80 -11.04
CA HIS A 347 -3.00 -17.89 -10.96
C HIS A 347 -2.59 -18.52 -9.63
N LEU A 348 -1.87 -19.64 -9.71
CA LEU A 348 -1.27 -20.29 -8.55
C LEU A 348 0.25 -20.29 -8.72
N ARG A 349 0.97 -19.63 -7.81
CA ARG A 349 2.43 -19.64 -7.76
C ARG A 349 2.87 -20.22 -6.43
N VAL A 350 3.80 -21.18 -6.49
CA VAL A 350 4.27 -21.88 -5.29
C VAL A 350 5.77 -22.12 -5.44
N GLU A 351 6.57 -21.40 -4.66
CA GLU A 351 8.03 -21.51 -4.74
C GLU A 351 8.57 -22.80 -4.10
N LYS A 352 7.92 -23.30 -3.03
CA LYS A 352 8.34 -24.54 -2.36
C LYS A 352 7.20 -25.53 -2.25
N GLN A 353 7.51 -26.82 -2.40
CA GLN A 353 6.50 -27.87 -2.31
C GLN A 353 5.87 -27.98 -0.90
N GLU A 354 6.58 -27.59 0.15
CA GLU A 354 6.08 -27.60 1.52
C GLU A 354 4.89 -26.65 1.71
N ASP A 355 4.83 -25.58 0.92
CA ASP A 355 3.77 -24.57 0.97
C ASP A 355 2.41 -25.07 0.50
N ILE A 356 2.34 -26.29 -0.07
CA ILE A 356 1.10 -26.91 -0.59
C ILE A 356 0.90 -28.34 -0.08
N ALA A 357 1.59 -28.72 1.00
CA ALA A 357 1.53 -30.06 1.55
C ALA A 357 0.09 -30.47 1.93
N GLY A 358 -0.72 -29.54 2.45
CA GLY A 358 -2.12 -29.77 2.79
C GLY A 358 -2.97 -30.07 1.55
N VAL A 359 -2.78 -29.29 0.48
CA VAL A 359 -3.48 -29.44 -0.81
C VAL A 359 -3.14 -30.77 -1.47
N LEU A 360 -1.88 -31.18 -1.45
CA LEU A 360 -1.44 -32.43 -2.09
C LEU A 360 -2.01 -33.70 -1.41
N ARG A 361 -2.36 -33.62 -0.13
CA ARG A 361 -3.01 -34.70 0.62
C ARG A 361 -4.48 -34.89 0.26
N LYS A 362 -5.12 -33.89 -0.34
CA LYS A 362 -6.51 -33.99 -0.78
C LYS A 362 -6.67 -35.02 -1.90
N GLU A 363 -7.87 -35.58 -2.04
CA GLU A 363 -8.18 -36.50 -3.12
C GLU A 363 -8.11 -35.79 -4.49
N ASN A 364 -7.90 -36.54 -5.56
CA ASN A 364 -7.91 -35.95 -6.89
C ASN A 364 -9.32 -35.45 -7.22
N GLN A 365 -9.40 -34.30 -7.90
CA GLN A 365 -10.66 -33.64 -8.24
C GLN A 365 -11.57 -33.32 -7.03
N SER A 366 -10.99 -33.15 -5.84
CA SER A 366 -11.75 -32.79 -4.64
C SER A 366 -11.87 -31.27 -4.46
N ILE A 367 -10.96 -30.48 -5.03
CA ILE A 367 -10.94 -29.02 -4.87
C ILE A 367 -11.70 -28.38 -6.02
N TRP A 368 -12.92 -27.94 -5.75
CA TRP A 368 -13.76 -27.32 -6.76
C TRP A 368 -13.48 -25.81 -6.85
N VAL A 369 -13.16 -25.33 -8.05
CA VAL A 369 -12.80 -23.92 -8.31
C VAL A 369 -13.77 -23.22 -9.26
N GLY A 370 -14.97 -23.78 -9.44
CA GLY A 370 -15.96 -23.23 -10.36
C GLY A 370 -15.55 -23.34 -11.84
N ARG A 371 -16.00 -22.38 -12.66
CA ARG A 371 -15.63 -22.25 -14.07
C ARG A 371 -14.43 -21.32 -14.18
N VAL A 372 -13.39 -21.75 -14.88
CA VAL A 372 -12.14 -20.98 -15.03
C VAL A 372 -11.79 -20.90 -16.52
N LYS A 373 -11.69 -19.70 -17.09
CA LYS A 373 -11.30 -19.52 -18.51
C LYS A 373 -9.83 -19.82 -18.71
N LYS A 374 -8.96 -19.26 -17.85
CA LYS A 374 -7.51 -19.44 -17.91
C LYS A 374 -6.95 -19.88 -16.57
N LEU A 375 -6.16 -20.95 -16.60
CA LEU A 375 -5.44 -21.45 -15.43
C LEU A 375 -3.94 -21.28 -15.65
N ARG A 376 -3.28 -20.52 -14.76
CA ARG A 376 -1.84 -20.33 -14.77
C ARG A 376 -1.22 -20.96 -13.54
N LEU A 377 -0.35 -21.95 -13.77
CA LEU A 377 0.36 -22.65 -12.70
C LEU A 377 1.85 -22.36 -12.85
N TYR A 378 2.45 -21.86 -11.78
CA TYR A 378 3.88 -21.56 -11.69
C TYR A 378 4.57 -22.52 -10.72
N ASP A 379 5.73 -23.03 -11.12
CA ASP A 379 6.64 -23.81 -10.25
C ASP A 379 5.99 -25.05 -9.63
N HIS A 380 5.94 -25.15 -8.30
CA HIS A 380 5.39 -26.33 -7.62
C HIS A 380 3.86 -26.39 -7.68
N ALA A 381 3.18 -25.31 -8.08
CA ALA A 381 1.72 -25.25 -8.21
C ALA A 381 1.17 -26.25 -9.24
N LEU A 382 2.00 -26.68 -10.19
CA LEU A 382 1.66 -27.73 -11.15
C LEU A 382 1.14 -29.00 -10.48
N GLN A 383 1.70 -29.36 -9.32
CA GLN A 383 1.34 -30.56 -8.56
C GLN A 383 -0.11 -30.56 -8.06
N ILE A 384 -0.76 -29.39 -8.05
CA ILE A 384 -2.15 -29.20 -7.63
C ILE A 384 -3.11 -29.55 -8.76
N LEU A 385 -2.68 -29.56 -10.03
CA LEU A 385 -3.57 -29.78 -11.17
C LEU A 385 -4.47 -31.03 -11.03
N PRO A 386 -3.97 -32.22 -10.60
CA PRO A 386 -4.83 -33.40 -10.41
C PRO A 386 -5.85 -33.25 -9.27
N LYS A 387 -5.64 -32.29 -8.36
CA LYS A 387 -6.51 -32.00 -7.21
C LYS A 387 -7.68 -31.10 -7.57
N LEU A 388 -7.53 -30.29 -8.62
CA LEU A 388 -8.56 -29.35 -9.07
C LEU A 388 -9.70 -30.06 -9.81
N ARG A 389 -10.91 -29.64 -9.52
CA ARG A 389 -12.15 -29.95 -10.23
C ARG A 389 -12.70 -28.66 -10.83
N ILE A 390 -12.43 -28.46 -12.10
CA ILE A 390 -12.88 -27.28 -12.87
C ILE A 390 -14.16 -27.65 -13.59
N HIS A 391 -15.19 -26.84 -13.44
CA HIS A 391 -16.50 -27.04 -14.04
C HIS A 391 -16.56 -26.39 -15.44
N GLY A 392 -17.25 -27.04 -16.38
CA GLY A 392 -17.44 -26.55 -17.76
C GLY A 392 -16.67 -27.37 -18.78
N GLY A 393 -17.37 -27.84 -19.82
CA GLY A 393 -16.79 -28.59 -20.96
C GLY A 393 -16.01 -27.72 -21.95
N ASP A 394 -15.66 -26.50 -21.56
CA ASP A 394 -15.03 -25.51 -22.42
C ASP A 394 -13.49 -25.63 -22.37
N GLN A 395 -12.85 -25.12 -23.42
CA GLN A 395 -11.41 -25.21 -23.63
C GLN A 395 -10.69 -24.34 -22.59
N ILE A 396 -10.23 -24.94 -21.49
CA ILE A 396 -9.36 -24.24 -20.55
C ILE A 396 -8.05 -23.94 -21.27
N GLU A 397 -7.76 -22.65 -21.46
CA GLU A 397 -6.44 -22.22 -21.89
C GLU A 397 -5.53 -22.32 -20.66
N THR A 398 -4.77 -23.41 -20.59
CA THR A 398 -3.85 -23.63 -19.48
C THR A 398 -2.46 -23.15 -19.90
N LEU A 399 -1.96 -22.14 -19.20
CA LEU A 399 -0.60 -21.65 -19.43
C LEU A 399 0.30 -22.18 -18.32
N LEU A 400 1.27 -23.01 -18.68
CA LEU A 400 2.17 -23.63 -17.72
C LEU A 400 3.53 -22.94 -17.82
N LYS A 401 3.96 -22.29 -16.73
CA LYS A 401 5.35 -21.85 -16.60
C LYS A 401 5.99 -22.65 -15.48
N THR A 402 7.03 -23.39 -15.81
CA THR A 402 7.74 -24.19 -14.82
C THR A 402 9.23 -24.05 -14.99
N HIS A 403 9.96 -24.06 -13.88
CA HIS A 403 11.40 -24.19 -13.90
C HIS A 403 11.88 -25.62 -14.21
N SER A 404 10.97 -26.60 -14.32
CA SER A 404 11.30 -28.00 -14.64
C SER A 404 10.33 -28.62 -15.66
N PRO A 405 10.52 -28.36 -16.97
CA PRO A 405 9.69 -28.97 -18.02
C PRO A 405 9.74 -30.51 -18.01
N GLY A 406 10.82 -31.12 -17.50
CA GLY A 406 10.91 -32.58 -17.31
C GLY A 406 9.88 -33.14 -16.33
N ARG A 407 9.57 -32.41 -15.25
CA ARG A 407 8.49 -32.79 -14.31
C ARG A 407 7.11 -32.66 -14.93
N VAL A 408 6.88 -31.65 -15.77
CA VAL A 408 5.61 -31.53 -16.52
C VAL A 408 5.39 -32.73 -17.44
N ALA A 409 6.42 -33.17 -18.14
CA ALA A 409 6.35 -34.34 -19.01
C ALA A 409 6.05 -35.64 -18.23
N GLU A 410 6.66 -35.81 -17.06
CA GLU A 410 6.42 -36.94 -16.15
C GLU A 410 4.98 -36.92 -15.60
N MET A 411 4.51 -35.76 -15.13
CA MET A 411 3.16 -35.58 -14.60
C MET A 411 2.05 -35.78 -15.64
N LEU A 412 2.27 -35.33 -16.88
CA LEU A 412 1.33 -35.52 -17.98
C LEU A 412 1.35 -36.96 -18.54
N GLY A 413 2.10 -37.87 -17.92
CA GLY A 413 2.09 -39.27 -18.27
C GLY A 413 2.61 -39.53 -19.68
N THR A 414 3.62 -38.78 -20.14
CA THR A 414 4.37 -39.19 -21.33
C THR A 414 5.18 -40.46 -20.99
N ARG A 415 4.49 -41.60 -21.10
CA ARG A 415 5.13 -42.85 -21.49
C ARG A 415 5.98 -42.51 -22.72
N ARG A 416 7.30 -42.70 -22.63
CA ARG A 416 8.25 -42.52 -23.74
C ARG A 416 7.77 -43.31 -24.97
N ASN A 417 6.92 -42.73 -25.79
CA ASN A 417 6.77 -43.12 -27.19
C ASN A 417 7.54 -42.07 -27.97
N SER A 418 8.62 -42.55 -28.58
CA SER A 418 9.68 -41.81 -29.27
C SER A 418 9.25 -41.14 -30.59
N GLU A 419 8.03 -40.60 -30.66
CA GLU A 419 7.51 -39.90 -31.84
C GLU A 419 6.87 -38.56 -31.43
N TRP A 420 7.70 -37.65 -30.93
CA TRP A 420 7.44 -36.22 -31.09
C TRP A 420 8.12 -35.80 -32.40
N THR A 421 7.41 -35.93 -33.52
CA THR A 421 7.87 -35.39 -34.79
C THR A 421 7.84 -33.87 -34.75
N LYS A 422 8.92 -33.25 -35.25
CA LYS A 422 9.28 -31.81 -35.25
C LYS A 422 8.28 -30.84 -35.91
N GLU A 423 7.03 -31.25 -36.13
CA GLU A 423 6.09 -30.55 -37.02
C GLU A 423 4.99 -29.77 -36.28
N THR A 424 4.85 -29.93 -34.97
CA THR A 424 3.94 -29.11 -34.13
C THR A 424 4.61 -27.90 -33.47
N GLU A 425 5.90 -27.67 -33.74
CA GLU A 425 6.71 -26.60 -33.13
C GLU A 425 6.46 -25.19 -33.70
N LYS A 426 5.44 -25.02 -34.54
CA LYS A 426 5.13 -23.73 -35.19
C LYS A 426 3.66 -23.35 -35.02
N LYS A 427 3.28 -22.86 -33.85
CA LYS A 427 2.21 -21.85 -33.78
C LYS A 427 2.30 -20.99 -32.53
N TYR A 428 2.60 -19.71 -32.79
CA TYR A 428 2.54 -18.53 -31.92
C TYR A 428 3.65 -18.35 -30.88
N ILE A 429 4.69 -17.62 -31.32
CA ILE A 429 5.57 -16.83 -30.47
C ILE A 429 5.43 -15.37 -30.94
N ARG A 430 4.89 -14.49 -30.10
CA ARG A 430 5.08 -13.03 -30.20
C ARG A 430 5.81 -12.57 -28.94
N VAL A 431 7.06 -12.17 -29.13
CA VAL A 431 7.98 -11.72 -28.08
C VAL A 431 7.96 -10.19 -28.03
N TYR A 432 7.79 -9.62 -26.83
CA TYR A 432 8.34 -8.31 -26.48
C TYR A 432 9.36 -8.52 -25.35
N GLY A 433 10.51 -7.86 -25.48
CA GLY A 433 11.81 -8.31 -24.93
C GLY A 433 12.09 -8.02 -23.46
N GLY A 434 13.02 -8.82 -22.90
CA GLY A 434 13.60 -8.67 -21.57
C GLY A 434 13.84 -10.01 -20.88
N THR A 435 15.02 -10.61 -21.11
CA THR A 435 15.69 -11.73 -20.38
C THR A 435 14.85 -12.80 -19.63
N PHE A 436 14.84 -14.01 -20.24
CA PHE A 436 14.62 -15.38 -19.73
C PHE A 436 13.21 -15.89 -19.33
N ARG A 437 12.69 -16.85 -20.12
CA ARG A 437 12.45 -18.30 -19.81
C ARG A 437 11.33 -18.84 -20.71
N GLU A 438 11.51 -20.06 -21.22
CA GLU A 438 10.55 -20.74 -22.10
C GLU A 438 9.15 -20.80 -21.46
N VAL A 439 8.15 -20.31 -22.17
CA VAL A 439 6.74 -20.36 -21.78
C VAL A 439 6.10 -21.48 -22.57
N PHE A 440 5.59 -22.50 -21.90
CA PHE A 440 4.84 -23.57 -22.56
C PHE A 440 3.34 -23.28 -22.43
N GLU A 441 2.69 -22.97 -23.55
CA GLU A 441 1.24 -22.83 -23.62
C GLU A 441 0.62 -24.17 -24.00
N PHE A 442 -0.23 -24.74 -23.13
CA PHE A 442 -0.92 -26.00 -23.39
C PHE A 442 -2.43 -25.75 -23.46
N LYS A 443 -3.00 -25.81 -24.67
CA LYS A 443 -4.46 -25.77 -24.81
C LYS A 443 -5.04 -27.17 -24.58
N PHE A 444 -5.77 -27.35 -23.49
CA PHE A 444 -6.49 -28.60 -23.22
C PHE A 444 -7.94 -28.47 -23.70
N SER A 445 -8.34 -29.31 -24.66
CA SER A 445 -9.76 -29.48 -25.00
C SER A 445 -10.32 -30.65 -24.21
N SER A 446 -11.21 -30.41 -23.24
CA SER A 446 -11.90 -31.50 -22.57
C SER A 446 -12.88 -32.16 -23.57
N ARG A 447 -12.77 -33.48 -23.79
CA ARG A 447 -13.75 -34.25 -24.57
C ARG A 447 -14.71 -34.91 -23.59
N VAL A 448 -15.83 -34.24 -23.29
CA VAL A 448 -16.94 -34.89 -22.58
C VAL A 448 -17.60 -35.88 -23.55
N SER A 449 -17.43 -37.19 -23.28
CA SER A 449 -18.07 -38.26 -24.02
C SER A 449 -19.59 -38.18 -23.82
N ARG A 450 -20.31 -37.67 -24.84
CA ARG A 450 -21.77 -37.83 -24.91
C ARG A 450 -22.07 -39.32 -25.10
N LYS A 451 -22.46 -40.01 -24.01
CA LYS A 451 -23.14 -41.31 -24.12
C LYS A 451 -24.39 -41.12 -24.98
N ARG A 452 -24.35 -41.59 -26.22
CA ARG A 452 -25.56 -41.83 -27.01
C ARG A 452 -26.33 -42.96 -26.33
N THR A 453 -27.45 -42.65 -25.71
CA THR A 453 -28.51 -43.62 -25.46
C THR A 453 -29.00 -44.13 -26.81
N ALA A 454 -28.78 -45.43 -27.07
CA ALA A 454 -29.42 -46.14 -28.16
C ALA A 454 -30.76 -46.69 -27.65
N ASN A 455 -31.80 -46.52 -28.48
CA ASN A 455 -33.17 -46.98 -28.26
C ASN A 455 -33.31 -48.47 -27.99
#